data_AF-A0A2V7KHR4-F1
#
_entry.id   AF-A0A2V7KHR4-F1
#
_cell.length_a   1.000
_cell.length_b   1.000
_cell.length_c   1.000
_cell.angle_alpha   90.00
_cell.angle_beta   90.00
_cell.angle_gamma   90.00
#
_symmetry.space_group_name_H-M   'P 1'
#
loop_
_entity.id
_entity.type
_entity.pdbx_description
1 polymer ?
#
loop_
_entity_poly.entity_id
_entity_poly.type
_entity_poly.pdbx_seq_one_letter_code
_entity_poly.pdbx_strand_id
1 'polypeptide(L)'
;MVLRDILARATQIESLRELFAALGYEPVWESVPVEAWLGETTGIARVALIGRHGAFRVFALEAAAPEDAARAAARRLSASAERGLACALGGEPRRLVCAAGSVGLRMATILLANPSGAALAILERLAPAGNESALALSLRIGEVLASEGVTPRFFRAFRGILERLTERLRTPRSRVDRHALTLTALTRMLFLYFIQAKGWLNGDRRYVAHLLDRALSGGGRHHFHRSFLHALCFGALNRPPARRGPAARALGSIPFLNGGLFEPSPLERQHGPAIWGNSDWRDAFDDL
;
A
#
# COMPACT_ATOMS: atom_id res chain seq x y z
N MET A 1 -3.65 9.83 -18.58
CA MET A 1 -3.55 9.32 -19.97
C MET A 1 -2.10 9.25 -20.40
N VAL A 2 -1.38 10.39 -20.37
CA VAL A 2 0.04 10.51 -20.77
C VAL A 2 0.99 9.47 -20.14
N LEU A 3 0.94 9.23 -18.82
CA LEU A 3 1.86 8.27 -18.17
C LEU A 3 1.71 6.84 -18.67
N ARG A 4 0.48 6.41 -19.00
CA ARG A 4 0.23 5.06 -19.51
C ARG A 4 0.87 4.87 -20.88
N ASP A 5 0.78 5.88 -21.74
CA ASP A 5 1.33 5.86 -23.09
C ASP A 5 2.86 5.93 -23.09
N ILE A 6 3.46 6.64 -22.13
CA ILE A 6 4.92 6.64 -21.93
C ILE A 6 5.39 5.26 -21.45
N LEU A 7 4.74 4.68 -20.43
CA LEU A 7 5.12 3.36 -19.90
C LEU A 7 4.95 2.24 -20.93
N ALA A 8 3.89 2.27 -21.73
CA ALA A 8 3.64 1.26 -22.76
C ALA A 8 4.72 1.25 -23.85
N ARG A 9 5.35 2.40 -24.11
CA ARG A 9 6.44 2.57 -25.09
C ARG A 9 7.84 2.48 -24.46
N ALA A 10 7.94 2.40 -23.14
CA ALA A 10 9.21 2.45 -22.43
C ALA A 10 9.99 1.14 -22.60
N THR A 11 10.84 1.09 -23.62
CA THR A 11 11.73 -0.05 -23.84
C THR A 11 13.11 0.19 -23.23
N GLN A 12 13.54 1.44 -23.09
CA GLN A 12 14.87 1.81 -22.60
C GLN A 12 14.78 2.89 -21.53
N ILE A 13 15.88 3.10 -20.81
CA ILE A 13 15.97 4.07 -19.71
C ILE A 13 15.78 5.53 -20.17
N GLU A 14 15.96 5.82 -21.46
CA GLU A 14 15.64 7.08 -22.13
C GLU A 14 14.17 7.46 -21.96
N SER A 15 13.25 6.49 -22.05
CA SER A 15 11.82 6.72 -21.85
C SER A 15 11.48 7.10 -20.41
N LEU A 16 12.33 6.75 -19.43
CA LEU A 16 12.14 7.18 -18.05
C LEU A 16 12.41 8.67 -17.88
N ARG A 17 13.31 9.28 -18.68
CA ARG A 17 13.48 10.74 -18.68
C ARG A 17 12.18 11.44 -19.09
N GLU A 18 11.50 10.95 -20.13
CA GLU A 18 10.19 11.48 -20.55
C GLU A 18 9.13 11.30 -19.44
N LEU A 19 9.13 10.14 -18.78
CA LEU A 19 8.23 9.84 -17.67
C LEU A 19 8.40 10.85 -16.52
N PHE A 20 9.64 11.08 -16.08
CA PHE A 20 9.91 11.98 -14.96
C PHE A 20 9.75 13.46 -15.33
N ALA A 21 9.99 13.83 -16.60
CA ALA A 21 9.63 15.16 -17.10
C ALA A 21 8.11 15.39 -17.02
N ALA A 22 7.30 14.40 -17.42
CA ALA A 22 5.84 14.47 -17.31
C ALA A 22 5.34 14.50 -15.85
N LEU A 23 6.14 13.99 -14.90
CA LEU A 23 5.89 14.09 -13.46
C LEU A 23 6.37 15.42 -12.84
N GLY A 24 6.92 16.35 -13.64
CA GLY A 24 7.32 17.68 -13.15
C GLY A 24 8.75 17.78 -12.63
N TYR A 25 9.61 16.79 -12.92
CA TYR A 25 11.05 16.91 -12.66
C TYR A 25 11.73 17.69 -13.79
N GLU A 26 12.81 18.40 -13.46
CA GLU A 26 13.69 19.00 -14.46
C GLU A 26 14.43 17.89 -15.22
N PRO A 27 14.22 17.75 -16.54
CA PRO A 27 14.80 16.64 -17.30
C PRO A 27 16.30 16.85 -17.52
N VAL A 28 17.09 15.85 -17.17
CA VAL A 28 18.55 15.83 -17.36
C VAL A 28 18.94 14.51 -18.02
N TRP A 29 20.10 14.46 -18.66
CA TRP A 29 20.70 13.20 -19.09
C TRP A 29 22.20 13.24 -18.88
N GLU A 30 22.67 12.57 -17.81
CA GLU A 30 24.09 12.44 -17.51
C GLU A 30 24.40 10.94 -17.31
N SER A 31 25.27 10.39 -18.14
CA SER A 31 25.72 9.00 -18.00
C SER A 31 26.55 8.84 -16.73
N VAL A 32 26.25 7.80 -15.94
CA VAL A 32 26.97 7.50 -14.69
C VAL A 32 27.72 6.18 -14.87
N PRO A 33 29.06 6.16 -14.75
CA PRO A 33 29.81 4.92 -14.81
C PRO A 33 29.38 3.96 -13.69
N VAL A 34 28.91 2.77 -14.06
CA VAL A 34 28.29 1.80 -13.13
C VAL A 34 29.26 1.42 -12.01
N GLU A 35 30.47 1.00 -12.37
CA GLU A 35 31.50 0.56 -11.42
C GLU A 35 31.95 1.69 -10.49
N ALA A 36 32.09 2.91 -10.99
CA ALA A 36 32.50 4.05 -10.18
C ALA A 36 31.41 4.46 -9.17
N TRP A 37 30.13 4.21 -9.48
CA TRP A 37 29.03 4.62 -8.62
C TRP A 37 28.59 3.52 -7.65
N LEU A 38 28.39 2.31 -8.15
CA LEU A 38 27.83 1.17 -7.40
C LEU A 38 28.89 0.14 -6.97
N GLY A 39 30.13 0.25 -7.44
CA GLY A 39 31.16 -0.76 -7.26
C GLY A 39 30.97 -1.95 -8.20
N GLU A 40 31.63 -3.06 -7.87
CA GLU A 40 31.44 -4.33 -8.60
C GLU A 40 29.99 -4.82 -8.41
N THR A 41 29.20 -4.69 -9.46
CA THR A 41 27.81 -5.15 -9.51
C THR A 41 27.59 -5.97 -10.76
N THR A 42 26.80 -7.04 -10.65
CA THR A 42 26.44 -7.88 -11.80
C THR A 42 25.05 -7.51 -12.30
N GLY A 43 24.87 -7.55 -13.62
CA GLY A 43 23.55 -7.43 -14.24
C GLY A 43 22.98 -6.01 -14.41
N ILE A 44 23.76 -4.95 -14.10
CA ILE A 44 23.43 -3.55 -14.43
C ILE A 44 24.22 -3.14 -15.67
N ALA A 45 23.52 -2.86 -16.77
CA ALA A 45 24.15 -2.52 -18.04
C ALA A 45 24.46 -1.03 -18.14
N ARG A 46 23.54 -0.17 -17.72
CA ARG A 46 23.63 1.29 -17.88
C ARG A 46 23.01 2.02 -16.69
N VAL A 47 23.57 3.17 -16.35
CA VAL A 47 23.01 4.10 -15.36
C VAL A 47 23.06 5.52 -15.92
N ALA A 48 21.98 6.29 -15.71
CA ALA A 48 21.95 7.70 -16.04
C ALA A 48 21.19 8.51 -14.97
N LEU A 49 21.65 9.73 -14.70
CA LEU A 49 20.82 10.73 -14.03
C LEU A 49 19.82 11.29 -15.05
N ILE A 50 18.53 11.13 -14.77
CA ILE A 50 17.44 11.45 -15.72
C ILE A 50 16.55 12.62 -15.29
N GLY A 51 16.62 13.03 -14.03
CA GLY A 51 15.77 14.09 -13.51
C GLY A 51 16.26 14.72 -12.22
N ARG A 52 15.90 15.99 -12.00
CA ARG A 52 16.22 16.77 -10.80
C ARG A 52 15.00 17.50 -10.24
N HIS A 53 15.00 17.70 -8.94
CA HIS A 53 14.12 18.66 -8.25
C HIS A 53 14.88 19.29 -7.08
N GLY A 54 15.47 20.46 -7.33
CA GLY A 54 16.47 21.03 -6.42
C GLY A 54 17.63 20.05 -6.20
N ALA A 55 17.89 19.68 -4.94
CA ALA A 55 18.93 18.71 -4.58
C ALA A 55 18.51 17.23 -4.73
N PHE A 56 17.24 16.96 -5.06
CA PHE A 56 16.75 15.60 -5.26
C PHE A 56 17.10 15.09 -6.67
N ARG A 57 17.59 13.86 -6.77
CA ARG A 57 18.08 13.26 -8.03
C ARG A 57 17.32 11.98 -8.37
N VAL A 58 16.98 11.79 -9.64
CA VAL A 58 16.36 10.56 -10.15
C VAL A 58 17.34 9.85 -11.09
N PHE A 59 17.72 8.63 -10.73
CA PHE A 59 18.64 7.79 -11.51
C PHE A 59 17.88 6.66 -12.20
N ALA A 60 18.09 6.49 -13.49
CA ALA A 60 17.61 5.35 -14.25
C ALA A 60 18.69 4.27 -14.34
N LEU A 61 18.31 3.00 -14.19
CA LEU A 61 19.19 1.85 -14.35
C LEU A 61 18.60 0.88 -15.37
N GLU A 62 19.39 0.39 -16.30
CA GLU A 62 19.03 -0.72 -17.17
C GLU A 62 19.62 -2.00 -16.61
N ALA A 63 18.79 -2.97 -16.24
CA ALA A 63 19.26 -4.17 -15.55
C ALA A 63 18.42 -5.41 -15.85
N ALA A 64 19.08 -6.57 -15.93
CA ALA A 64 18.38 -7.86 -16.10
C ALA A 64 17.52 -8.21 -14.86
N ALA A 65 18.02 -7.86 -13.67
CA ALA A 65 17.35 -8.02 -12.37
C ALA A 65 17.05 -6.63 -11.77
N PRO A 66 15.97 -5.95 -12.18
CA PRO A 66 15.70 -4.57 -11.80
C PRO A 66 15.48 -4.38 -10.29
N GLU A 67 14.95 -5.35 -9.56
CA GLU A 67 14.80 -5.27 -8.09
C GLU A 67 16.16 -5.17 -7.38
N ASP A 68 17.13 -5.97 -7.79
CA ASP A 68 18.45 -5.98 -7.18
C ASP A 68 19.24 -4.72 -7.54
N ALA A 69 19.14 -4.26 -8.79
CA ALA A 69 19.72 -3.01 -9.24
C ALA A 69 19.17 -1.79 -8.50
N ALA A 70 17.84 -1.66 -8.41
CA ALA A 70 17.19 -0.57 -7.68
C ALA A 70 17.57 -0.59 -6.19
N ARG A 71 17.67 -1.78 -5.60
CA ARG A 71 18.11 -1.97 -4.21
C ARG A 71 19.55 -1.53 -3.98
N ALA A 72 20.48 -1.94 -4.85
CA ALA A 72 21.88 -1.55 -4.77
C ALA A 72 22.03 -0.02 -4.88
N ALA A 73 21.37 0.59 -5.86
CA ALA A 73 21.40 2.03 -6.07
C ALA A 73 20.77 2.82 -4.91
N ALA A 74 19.61 2.39 -4.39
CA ALA A 74 19.00 3.05 -3.24
C ALA A 74 19.86 2.94 -1.96
N ARG A 75 20.54 1.81 -1.75
CA ARG A 75 21.52 1.66 -0.65
C ARG A 75 22.70 2.60 -0.82
N ARG A 76 23.24 2.72 -2.04
CA ARG A 76 24.33 3.64 -2.36
C ARG A 76 23.96 5.11 -2.11
N LEU A 77 22.77 5.52 -2.56
CA LEU A 77 22.25 6.87 -2.29
C LEU A 77 22.14 7.15 -0.78
N SER A 78 21.66 6.16 -0.03
CA SER A 78 21.53 6.28 1.43
C SER A 78 22.89 6.38 2.12
N ALA A 79 23.85 5.56 1.71
CA ALA A 79 25.20 5.54 2.27
C ALA A 79 25.96 6.85 2.03
N SER A 80 25.70 7.55 0.91
CA SER A 80 26.30 8.86 0.62
C SER A 80 25.46 10.05 1.09
N ALA A 81 24.38 9.82 1.85
CA ALA A 81 23.41 10.84 2.24
C ALA A 81 22.83 11.64 1.04
N GLU A 82 22.83 11.03 -0.14
CA GLU A 82 22.24 11.58 -1.35
C GLU A 82 20.73 11.37 -1.35
N ARG A 83 19.99 12.46 -1.54
CA ARG A 83 18.54 12.43 -1.66
C ARG A 83 18.21 12.07 -3.10
N GLY A 84 17.67 10.87 -3.30
CA GLY A 84 17.28 10.47 -4.64
C GLY A 84 16.40 9.25 -4.72
N LEU A 85 15.99 8.99 -5.95
CA LEU A 85 15.18 7.86 -6.36
C LEU A 85 15.96 7.05 -7.39
N ALA A 86 16.08 5.74 -7.18
CA ALA A 86 16.62 4.81 -8.15
C ALA A 86 15.47 4.13 -8.91
N CYS A 87 15.53 4.13 -10.24
CA CYS A 87 14.51 3.62 -11.14
C CYS A 87 15.12 2.59 -12.08
N ALA A 88 15.01 1.30 -11.75
CA ALA A 88 15.55 0.23 -12.59
C ALA A 88 14.50 -0.31 -13.57
N LEU A 89 14.87 -0.39 -14.84
CA LEU A 89 14.06 -0.93 -15.93
C LEU A 89 14.68 -2.22 -16.44
N GLY A 90 13.84 -3.26 -16.57
CA GLY A 90 14.22 -4.50 -17.26
C GLY A 90 13.44 -5.71 -16.79
N GLY A 91 14.07 -6.88 -16.92
CA GLY A 91 13.50 -8.20 -16.67
C GLY A 91 12.40 -8.62 -17.66
N GLU A 92 11.94 -9.86 -17.52
CA GLU A 92 10.84 -10.43 -18.30
C GLU A 92 9.77 -11.04 -17.36
N PRO A 93 8.51 -10.55 -17.36
CA PRO A 93 8.03 -9.40 -18.13
C PRO A 93 8.68 -8.09 -17.67
N ARG A 94 8.78 -7.13 -18.61
CA ARG A 94 9.43 -5.84 -18.37
C ARG A 94 8.70 -5.02 -17.30
N ARG A 95 9.48 -4.53 -16.35
CA ARG A 95 8.98 -3.77 -15.19
C ARG A 95 9.93 -2.65 -14.81
N LEU A 96 9.35 -1.61 -14.22
CA LEU A 96 10.03 -0.47 -13.61
C LEU A 96 10.01 -0.67 -12.10
N VAL A 97 11.18 -0.64 -11.47
CA VAL A 97 11.33 -0.71 -10.02
C VAL A 97 11.87 0.62 -9.51
N CYS A 98 11.07 1.32 -8.69
CA CYS A 98 11.42 2.59 -8.07
C CYS A 98 11.82 2.36 -6.62
N ALA A 99 13.01 2.75 -6.18
CA ALA A 99 13.51 2.54 -4.83
C ALA A 99 14.15 3.79 -4.23
N ALA A 100 13.91 4.02 -2.94
CA ALA A 100 14.53 5.07 -2.14
C ALA A 100 14.92 4.52 -0.77
N GLY A 101 15.92 5.13 -0.11
CA GLY A 101 16.46 4.59 1.15
C GLY A 101 16.74 5.60 2.27
N SER A 102 16.25 6.85 2.15
CA SER A 102 16.49 7.90 3.14
C SER A 102 16.06 7.54 4.57
N VAL A 103 15.03 6.69 4.74
CA VAL A 103 14.57 6.15 6.03
C VAL A 103 14.31 4.65 5.91
N GLY A 104 15.36 3.92 5.56
CA GLY A 104 15.30 2.49 5.27
C GLY A 104 14.81 2.21 3.85
N LEU A 105 15.28 1.10 3.29
CA LEU A 105 14.99 0.74 1.90
C LEU A 105 13.49 0.50 1.70
N ARG A 106 12.91 1.21 0.74
CA ARG A 106 11.54 1.04 0.25
C ARG A 106 11.56 1.00 -1.26
N MET A 107 10.71 0.18 -1.85
CA MET A 107 10.68 0.02 -3.29
C MET A 107 9.30 -0.28 -3.81
N ALA A 108 9.06 0.08 -5.07
CA ALA A 108 7.84 -0.19 -5.79
C ALA A 108 8.06 -0.81 -7.15
N THR A 109 7.25 -1.82 -7.50
CA THR A 109 7.36 -2.55 -8.78
C THR A 109 6.14 -2.32 -9.66
N ILE A 110 6.39 -1.77 -10.85
CA ILE A 110 5.37 -1.37 -11.82
C ILE A 110 5.57 -2.17 -13.10
N LEU A 111 4.58 -2.97 -13.48
CA LEU A 111 4.56 -3.62 -14.78
C LEU A 111 4.32 -2.59 -15.88
N LEU A 112 5.14 -2.61 -16.94
CA LEU A 112 4.98 -1.69 -18.08
C LEU A 112 3.85 -2.13 -19.00
N ALA A 113 3.72 -3.45 -19.20
CA ALA A 113 2.61 -4.01 -19.94
C ALA A 113 1.33 -3.89 -19.09
N ASN A 114 0.44 -2.99 -19.50
CA ASN A 114 -0.86 -2.72 -18.87
C ASN A 114 -0.76 -2.30 -17.38
N PRO A 115 -0.20 -1.12 -17.07
CA PRO A 115 -0.02 -0.67 -15.70
C PRO A 115 -1.38 -0.48 -15.01
N SER A 116 -1.51 -1.02 -13.79
CA SER A 116 -2.73 -0.88 -12.99
C SER A 116 -2.98 0.57 -12.58
N GLY A 117 -4.23 0.92 -12.26
CA GLY A 117 -4.56 2.26 -11.74
C GLY A 117 -3.79 2.59 -10.45
N ALA A 118 -3.53 1.60 -9.60
CA ALA A 118 -2.73 1.77 -8.38
C ALA A 118 -1.26 2.06 -8.71
N ALA A 119 -0.67 1.37 -9.70
CA ALA A 119 0.69 1.62 -10.15
C ALA A 119 0.86 3.03 -10.74
N LEU A 120 -0.11 3.49 -11.52
CA LEU A 120 -0.14 4.86 -12.03
C LEU A 120 -0.27 5.88 -10.90
N ALA A 121 -1.13 5.63 -9.91
CA ALA A 121 -1.27 6.50 -8.74
C ALA A 121 0.01 6.56 -7.90
N ILE A 122 0.79 5.48 -7.80
CA ILE A 122 2.12 5.50 -7.16
C ILE A 122 3.04 6.46 -7.92
N LEU A 123 3.14 6.34 -9.25
CA LEU A 123 3.98 7.22 -10.08
C LEU A 123 3.57 8.69 -9.98
N GLU A 124 2.27 8.98 -10.06
CA GLU A 124 1.74 10.34 -9.90
C GLU A 124 2.12 10.91 -8.52
N ARG A 125 2.10 10.08 -7.48
CA ARG A 125 2.55 10.47 -6.14
C ARG A 125 4.07 10.59 -6.00
N LEU A 126 4.87 10.22 -7.00
CA LEU A 126 6.30 10.53 -7.01
C LEU A 126 6.58 11.95 -7.55
N ALA A 127 5.61 12.63 -8.15
CA ALA A 127 5.77 13.99 -8.63
C ALA A 127 6.07 14.96 -7.46
N PRO A 128 7.02 15.91 -7.59
CA PRO A 128 7.23 16.96 -6.61
C PRO A 128 6.05 17.92 -6.56
N ALA A 129 5.75 18.47 -5.38
CA ALA A 129 4.89 19.65 -5.29
C ALA A 129 5.69 20.93 -5.60
N GLY A 130 5.05 21.96 -6.14
CA GLY A 130 5.71 23.11 -6.77
C GLY A 130 6.73 23.87 -5.90
N ASN A 131 6.59 23.83 -4.57
CA ASN A 131 7.48 24.45 -3.59
C ASN A 131 8.04 23.45 -2.57
N GLU A 132 8.02 22.16 -2.89
CA GLU A 132 8.50 21.11 -2.01
C GLU A 132 10.03 21.08 -1.93
N SER A 133 10.58 21.03 -0.72
CA SER A 133 12.03 20.86 -0.55
C SER A 133 12.48 19.43 -0.91
N ALA A 134 13.73 19.27 -1.33
CA ALA A 134 14.30 17.95 -1.64
C ALA A 134 14.23 16.96 -0.46
N LEU A 135 14.29 17.45 0.78
CA LEU A 135 14.15 16.62 1.98
C LEU A 135 12.69 16.17 2.17
N ALA A 136 11.72 17.09 2.06
CA ALA A 136 10.30 16.77 2.16
C ALA A 136 9.89 15.76 1.08
N LEU A 137 10.33 15.98 -0.17
CA LEU A 137 10.13 15.07 -1.28
C LEU A 137 10.71 13.69 -0.98
N SER A 138 11.94 13.62 -0.45
CA SER A 138 12.59 12.34 -0.11
C SER A 138 11.84 11.55 0.96
N LEU A 139 11.34 12.22 2.01
CA LEU A 139 10.54 11.59 3.06
C LEU A 139 9.21 11.08 2.51
N ARG A 140 8.50 11.91 1.73
CA ARG A 140 7.21 11.56 1.14
C ARG A 140 7.34 10.42 0.13
N ILE A 141 8.37 10.42 -0.71
CA ILE A 141 8.66 9.29 -1.62
C ILE A 141 8.90 8.01 -0.81
N GLY A 142 9.64 8.09 0.31
CA GLY A 142 9.81 6.98 1.23
C GLY A 142 8.48 6.41 1.72
N GLU A 143 7.52 7.28 2.09
CA GLU A 143 6.17 6.86 2.49
C GLU A 143 5.35 6.27 1.33
N VAL A 144 5.43 6.87 0.13
CA VAL A 144 4.74 6.36 -1.08
C VAL A 144 5.24 4.96 -1.42
N LEU A 145 6.55 4.75 -1.45
CA LEU A 145 7.15 3.44 -1.71
C LEU A 145 6.95 2.46 -0.55
N ALA A 146 6.77 2.95 0.69
CA ALA A 146 6.38 2.11 1.82
C ALA A 146 4.90 1.70 1.77
N SER A 147 4.06 2.45 1.06
CA SER A 147 2.65 2.11 0.88
C SER A 147 2.39 0.97 -0.12
N GLU A 148 3.47 0.33 -0.62
CA GLU A 148 3.38 -0.95 -1.31
C GLU A 148 2.93 -2.07 -0.38
N GLY A 149 1.63 -2.33 -0.39
CA GLY A 149 1.03 -3.45 0.31
C GLY A 149 -0.14 -4.12 -0.40
N VAL A 150 -0.42 -3.78 -1.66
CA VAL A 150 -1.48 -4.45 -2.44
C VAL A 150 -0.86 -5.09 -3.69
N THR A 151 0.05 -6.04 -3.44
CA THR A 151 0.68 -6.82 -4.50
C THR A 151 -0.37 -7.65 -5.26
N PRO A 152 -0.09 -8.13 -6.50
CA PRO A 152 -0.93 -9.14 -7.13
C PRO A 152 -1.15 -10.39 -6.24
N ARG A 153 -0.18 -10.70 -5.38
CA ARG A 153 -0.31 -11.73 -4.33
C ARG A 153 -1.35 -11.35 -3.29
N PHE A 154 -1.32 -10.14 -2.74
CA PHE A 154 -2.37 -9.65 -1.83
C PHE A 154 -3.74 -9.69 -2.49
N PHE A 155 -3.88 -9.21 -3.74
CA PHE A 155 -5.17 -9.27 -4.44
C PHE A 155 -5.66 -10.70 -4.67
N ARG A 156 -4.75 -11.66 -4.93
CA ARG A 156 -5.10 -13.08 -5.02
C ARG A 156 -5.53 -13.64 -3.67
N ALA A 157 -4.78 -13.35 -2.61
CA ALA A 157 -5.12 -13.77 -1.23
C ALA A 157 -6.48 -13.18 -0.80
N PHE A 158 -6.66 -11.87 -0.96
CA PHE A 158 -7.91 -11.16 -0.67
C PHE A 158 -9.10 -11.74 -1.43
N ARG A 159 -8.97 -12.01 -2.74
CA ARG A 159 -10.03 -12.68 -3.52
C ARG A 159 -10.33 -14.08 -3.01
N GLY A 160 -9.30 -14.85 -2.65
CA GLY A 160 -9.48 -16.17 -2.05
C GLY A 160 -10.25 -16.12 -0.73
N ILE A 161 -9.92 -15.17 0.15
CA ILE A 161 -10.60 -14.96 1.43
C ILE A 161 -12.05 -14.50 1.22
N LEU A 162 -12.27 -13.54 0.31
CA LEU A 162 -13.60 -13.05 -0.06
C LEU A 162 -14.51 -14.19 -0.50
N GLU A 163 -14.02 -15.05 -1.40
CA GLU A 163 -14.77 -16.20 -1.89
C GLU A 163 -15.08 -17.18 -0.74
N ARG A 164 -14.08 -17.56 0.06
CA ARG A 164 -14.26 -18.47 1.19
C ARG A 164 -15.27 -17.96 2.21
N LEU A 165 -15.16 -16.68 2.61
CA LEU A 165 -16.08 -16.08 3.58
C LEU A 165 -17.49 -15.91 3.01
N THR A 166 -17.63 -15.66 1.70
CA THR A 166 -18.92 -15.59 1.02
C THR A 166 -19.66 -16.93 1.09
N GLU A 167 -18.94 -18.04 0.90
CA GLU A 167 -19.52 -19.39 0.96
C GLU A 167 -19.79 -19.86 2.39
N ARG A 168 -19.09 -19.32 3.40
CA ARG A 168 -19.35 -19.62 4.83
C ARG A 168 -20.62 -18.93 5.36
N LEU A 169 -21.08 -17.84 4.73
CA LEU A 169 -22.34 -17.20 5.10
C LEU A 169 -23.53 -18.04 4.63
N ARG A 170 -24.50 -18.29 5.53
CA ARG A 170 -25.75 -19.00 5.20
C ARG A 170 -26.90 -18.05 4.85
N THR A 171 -26.84 -16.82 5.32
CA THR A 171 -27.86 -15.80 5.11
C THR A 171 -27.21 -14.51 4.63
N PRO A 172 -27.79 -13.81 3.65
CA PRO A 172 -29.01 -14.14 2.88
C PRO A 172 -28.84 -15.30 1.87
N ARG A 173 -29.95 -15.82 1.32
CA ARG A 173 -29.94 -16.91 0.33
C ARG A 173 -29.25 -16.51 -0.98
N SER A 174 -29.38 -15.24 -1.37
CA SER A 174 -28.71 -14.66 -2.53
C SER A 174 -27.19 -14.67 -2.34
N ARG A 175 -26.47 -15.40 -3.20
CA ARG A 175 -25.00 -15.39 -3.20
C ARG A 175 -24.45 -13.99 -3.50
N VAL A 176 -25.14 -13.21 -4.33
CA VAL A 176 -24.76 -11.82 -4.65
C VAL A 176 -24.77 -10.95 -3.39
N ASP A 177 -25.81 -11.08 -2.57
CA ASP A 177 -25.93 -10.30 -1.34
C ASP A 177 -24.92 -10.76 -0.29
N ARG A 178 -24.66 -12.08 -0.17
CA ARG A 178 -23.58 -12.61 0.68
C ARG A 178 -22.22 -12.08 0.26
N HIS A 179 -21.95 -12.05 -1.04
CA HIS A 179 -20.70 -11.52 -1.58
C HIS A 179 -20.56 -10.02 -1.26
N ALA A 180 -21.63 -9.23 -1.43
CA ALA A 180 -21.63 -7.81 -1.11
C ALA A 180 -21.43 -7.53 0.39
N LEU A 181 -22.06 -8.31 1.26
CA LEU A 181 -21.85 -8.23 2.72
C LEU A 181 -20.41 -8.59 3.11
N THR A 182 -19.86 -9.66 2.51
CA THR A 182 -18.48 -10.10 2.74
C THR A 182 -17.48 -9.04 2.29
N LEU A 183 -17.66 -8.50 1.09
CA LEU A 183 -16.82 -7.44 0.55
C LEU A 183 -16.86 -6.19 1.42
N THR A 184 -18.04 -5.82 1.94
CA THR A 184 -18.20 -4.69 2.86
C THR A 184 -17.39 -4.90 4.15
N ALA A 185 -17.49 -6.09 4.75
CA ALA A 185 -16.74 -6.42 5.97
C ALA A 185 -15.22 -6.43 5.75
N LEU A 186 -14.75 -7.04 4.66
CA LEU A 186 -13.31 -7.09 4.32
C LEU A 186 -12.76 -5.72 3.93
N THR A 187 -13.55 -4.86 3.27
CA THR A 187 -13.15 -3.48 2.95
C THR A 187 -12.98 -2.65 4.22
N ARG A 188 -13.90 -2.78 5.19
CA ARG A 188 -13.75 -2.17 6.51
C ARG A 188 -12.49 -2.67 7.20
N MET A 189 -12.23 -3.98 7.17
CA MET A 189 -11.02 -4.57 7.73
C MET A 189 -9.75 -3.96 7.12
N LEU A 190 -9.67 -3.89 5.79
CA LEU A 190 -8.55 -3.28 5.08
C LEU A 190 -8.35 -1.81 5.49
N PHE A 191 -9.42 -1.05 5.63
CA PHE A 191 -9.34 0.33 6.12
C PHE A 191 -8.83 0.41 7.55
N LEU A 192 -9.23 -0.52 8.43
CA LEU A 192 -8.70 -0.60 9.81
C LEU A 192 -7.18 -0.82 9.81
N TYR A 193 -6.68 -1.74 8.97
CA TYR A 193 -5.24 -1.94 8.78
C TYR A 193 -4.51 -0.67 8.30
N PHE A 194 -5.15 0.09 7.42
CA PHE A 194 -4.58 1.35 6.94
C PHE A 194 -4.46 2.40 8.04
N ILE A 195 -5.51 2.59 8.86
CA ILE A 195 -5.48 3.61 9.92
C ILE A 195 -4.70 3.17 11.16
N GLN A 196 -4.66 1.86 11.48
CA GLN A 196 -3.82 1.38 12.58
C GLN A 196 -2.33 1.57 12.27
N ALA A 197 -1.90 1.41 11.01
CA ALA A 197 -0.50 1.63 10.62
C ALA A 197 -0.05 3.08 10.93
N LYS A 198 -0.98 4.03 10.89
CA LYS A 198 -0.79 5.44 11.26
C LYS A 198 -0.88 5.70 12.77
N GLY A 199 -1.12 4.67 13.59
CA GLY A 199 -1.29 4.77 15.04
C GLY A 199 -2.64 5.34 15.47
N TRP A 200 -3.64 5.39 14.59
CA TRP A 200 -4.92 6.02 14.92
C TRP A 200 -5.79 5.18 15.86
N LEU A 201 -5.54 3.88 15.95
CA LEU A 201 -6.29 2.98 16.82
C LEU A 201 -5.54 2.83 18.15
N ASN A 202 -5.83 3.73 19.09
CA ASN A 202 -5.22 3.73 20.43
C ASN A 202 -3.69 3.77 20.45
N GLY A 203 -3.06 4.39 19.44
CA GLY A 203 -1.59 4.40 19.31
C GLY A 203 -0.97 3.08 18.86
N ASP A 204 -1.78 2.03 18.64
CA ASP A 204 -1.31 0.67 18.40
C ASP A 204 -1.31 0.33 16.91
N ARG A 205 -0.12 0.02 16.38
CA ARG A 205 0.09 -0.35 14.97
C ARG A 205 -0.30 -1.80 14.65
N ARG A 206 -0.58 -2.62 15.66
CA ARG A 206 -1.06 -4.01 15.56
C ARG A 206 -2.45 -4.18 16.21
N TYR A 207 -3.18 -3.08 16.38
CA TYR A 207 -4.42 -3.02 17.16
C TYR A 207 -5.44 -4.11 16.82
N VAL A 208 -5.75 -4.31 15.53
CA VAL A 208 -6.77 -5.29 15.14
C VAL A 208 -6.32 -6.73 15.41
N ALA A 209 -5.03 -7.05 15.23
CA ALA A 209 -4.48 -8.36 15.57
C ALA A 209 -4.59 -8.61 17.09
N HIS A 210 -4.23 -7.63 17.91
CA HIS A 210 -4.41 -7.74 19.36
C HIS A 210 -5.88 -7.89 19.79
N LEU A 211 -6.84 -7.28 19.06
CA LEU A 211 -8.26 -7.51 19.30
C LEU A 211 -8.69 -8.95 18.95
N LEU A 212 -8.15 -9.51 17.87
CA LEU A 212 -8.39 -10.91 17.51
C LEU A 212 -7.81 -11.83 18.58
N ASP A 213 -6.56 -11.62 19.00
CA ASP A 213 -5.91 -12.40 20.05
C ASP A 213 -6.74 -12.38 21.35
N ARG A 214 -7.21 -11.21 21.77
CA ARG A 214 -8.11 -11.08 22.93
C ARG A 214 -9.41 -11.87 22.78
N ALA A 215 -9.97 -11.93 21.57
CA ALA A 215 -11.15 -12.74 21.29
C ALA A 215 -10.85 -14.25 21.36
N LEU A 216 -9.68 -14.66 20.88
CA LEU A 216 -9.23 -16.05 20.85
C LEU A 216 -8.83 -16.57 22.24
N SER A 217 -8.08 -15.79 23.02
CA SER A 217 -7.61 -16.17 24.36
C SER A 217 -8.71 -16.24 25.42
N GLY A 218 -9.88 -15.65 25.17
CA GLY A 218 -11.01 -15.65 26.09
C GLY A 218 -11.80 -16.96 26.17
N GLY A 219 -11.26 -18.09 25.66
CA GLY A 219 -11.93 -19.40 25.70
C GLY A 219 -13.27 -19.45 24.96
N GLY A 220 -13.42 -18.66 23.89
CA GLY A 220 -14.67 -18.57 23.11
C GLY A 220 -15.76 -17.67 23.71
N ARG A 221 -15.50 -17.01 24.87
CA ARG A 221 -16.46 -16.07 25.50
C ARG A 221 -16.67 -14.79 24.70
N HIS A 222 -15.73 -14.45 23.81
CA HIS A 222 -15.79 -13.25 23.00
C HIS A 222 -15.69 -13.60 21.52
N HIS A 223 -16.65 -13.09 20.76
CA HIS A 223 -16.69 -13.30 19.32
C HIS A 223 -16.08 -12.09 18.64
N PHE A 224 -14.98 -12.26 17.91
CA PHE A 224 -14.21 -11.17 17.32
C PHE A 224 -15.09 -10.16 16.58
N HIS A 225 -15.93 -10.68 15.67
CA HIS A 225 -16.84 -9.86 14.89
C HIS A 225 -17.84 -9.07 15.75
N ARG A 226 -18.62 -9.76 16.61
CA ARG A 226 -19.68 -9.14 17.40
C ARG A 226 -19.15 -8.25 18.52
N SER A 227 -18.14 -8.73 19.25
CA SER A 227 -17.61 -8.06 20.45
C SER A 227 -16.69 -6.90 20.11
N PHE A 228 -15.92 -6.99 19.04
CA PHE A 228 -14.89 -6.00 18.72
C PHE A 228 -15.17 -5.26 17.42
N LEU A 229 -15.33 -5.94 16.28
CA LEU A 229 -15.53 -5.25 15.00
C LEU A 229 -16.81 -4.41 14.98
N HIS A 230 -17.91 -4.92 15.53
CA HIS A 230 -19.16 -4.19 15.61
C HIS A 230 -19.03 -2.93 16.48
N ALA A 231 -18.40 -3.07 17.65
CA ALA A 231 -18.15 -1.95 18.56
C ALA A 231 -17.20 -0.91 17.94
N LEU A 232 -16.18 -1.36 17.20
CA LEU A 232 -15.21 -0.50 16.55
C LEU A 232 -15.83 0.27 15.37
N CYS A 233 -16.48 -0.42 14.44
CA CYS A 233 -17.10 0.18 13.26
C CYS A 233 -18.29 1.08 13.65
N PHE A 234 -19.32 0.51 14.26
CA PHE A 234 -20.59 1.22 14.49
C PHE A 234 -20.62 2.02 15.80
N GLY A 235 -19.82 1.59 16.79
CA GLY A 235 -19.82 2.19 18.12
C GLY A 235 -18.78 3.28 18.32
N ALA A 236 -17.64 3.22 17.63
CA ALA A 236 -16.52 4.16 17.80
C ALA A 236 -16.25 5.00 16.55
N LEU A 237 -15.97 4.38 15.41
CA LEU A 237 -15.59 5.08 14.17
C LEU A 237 -16.76 5.84 13.54
N ASN A 238 -17.99 5.33 13.72
CA ASN A 238 -19.23 5.97 13.28
C ASN A 238 -19.91 6.82 14.37
N ARG A 239 -19.29 7.05 15.53
CA ARG A 239 -19.91 7.86 16.60
C ARG A 239 -18.94 8.84 17.26
N PRO A 240 -19.33 10.11 17.45
CA PRO A 240 -18.57 11.06 18.24
C PRO A 240 -18.30 10.53 19.65
N PRO A 241 -17.14 10.84 20.27
CA PRO A 241 -16.78 10.35 21.61
C PRO A 241 -17.87 10.51 22.67
N ALA A 242 -18.58 11.64 22.68
CA ALA A 242 -19.67 11.93 23.61
C ALA A 242 -20.86 10.97 23.51
N ARG A 243 -21.07 10.32 22.36
CA ARG A 243 -22.21 9.42 22.09
C ARG A 243 -21.84 7.93 22.12
N ARG A 244 -20.63 7.59 22.58
CA ARG A 244 -20.14 6.20 22.62
C ARG A 244 -20.69 5.44 23.82
N GLY A 245 -21.14 4.22 23.59
CA GLY A 245 -21.51 3.28 24.66
C GLY A 245 -20.29 2.64 25.33
N PRO A 246 -20.48 1.88 26.44
CA PRO A 246 -19.39 1.31 27.22
C PRO A 246 -18.42 0.44 26.40
N ALA A 247 -18.95 -0.44 25.53
CA ALA A 247 -18.14 -1.31 24.68
C ALA A 247 -17.20 -0.52 23.75
N ALA A 248 -17.67 0.60 23.18
CA ALA A 248 -16.87 1.45 22.30
C ALA A 248 -15.83 2.28 23.07
N ARG A 249 -16.11 2.67 24.31
CA ARG A 249 -15.13 3.35 25.18
C ARG A 249 -14.02 2.40 25.65
N ALA A 250 -14.36 1.13 25.89
CA ALA A 250 -13.40 0.09 26.27
C ALA A 250 -12.37 -0.24 25.17
N LEU A 251 -12.57 0.25 23.95
CA LEU A 251 -11.62 0.15 22.83
C LEU A 251 -10.49 1.20 22.92
N GLY A 252 -10.56 2.16 23.86
CA GLY A 252 -9.55 3.19 24.04
C GLY A 252 -9.70 4.37 23.08
N SER A 253 -8.58 5.02 22.74
CA SER A 253 -8.57 6.25 21.95
C SER A 253 -8.75 5.96 20.45
N ILE A 254 -10.01 5.96 20.00
CA ILE A 254 -10.39 5.72 18.59
C ILE A 254 -10.97 7.01 18.00
N PRO A 255 -10.58 7.44 16.78
CA PRO A 255 -11.13 8.65 16.15
C PRO A 255 -12.59 8.46 15.71
N PHE A 256 -13.28 9.57 15.45
CA PHE A 256 -14.57 9.58 14.76
C PHE A 256 -14.35 9.95 13.29
N LEU A 257 -14.90 9.18 12.36
CA LEU A 257 -14.66 9.30 10.92
C LEU A 257 -15.93 9.63 10.11
N ASN A 258 -16.94 10.25 10.73
CA ASN A 258 -18.15 10.75 10.06
C ASN A 258 -18.94 9.72 9.22
N GLY A 259 -18.86 8.44 9.60
CA GLY A 259 -19.86 7.44 9.24
C GLY A 259 -19.76 6.74 7.89
N GLY A 260 -19.28 7.33 6.80
CA GLY A 260 -19.30 6.71 5.45
C GLY A 260 -19.13 5.17 5.37
N LEU A 261 -17.89 4.66 5.36
CA LEU A 261 -17.63 3.21 5.28
C LEU A 261 -18.12 2.43 6.53
N PHE A 262 -18.32 3.12 7.66
CA PHE A 262 -18.64 2.51 8.96
C PHE A 262 -20.13 2.62 9.34
N GLU A 263 -20.96 3.12 8.44
CA GLU A 263 -22.41 3.12 8.54
C GLU A 263 -22.97 1.77 8.11
N PRO A 264 -24.06 1.29 8.73
CA PRO A 264 -24.73 0.09 8.26
C PRO A 264 -25.07 0.22 6.77
N SER A 265 -24.70 -0.75 5.96
CA SER A 265 -25.09 -0.76 4.55
C SER A 265 -26.59 -1.05 4.39
N PRO A 266 -27.20 -0.78 3.22
CA PRO A 266 -28.59 -1.17 2.97
C PRO A 266 -28.85 -2.67 3.21
N LEU A 267 -27.92 -3.53 2.79
CA LEU A 267 -28.01 -4.97 3.01
C LEU A 267 -27.89 -5.34 4.49
N GLU A 268 -27.03 -4.68 5.26
CA GLU A 268 -26.90 -4.91 6.71
C GLU A 268 -28.15 -4.44 7.47
N ARG A 269 -28.84 -3.40 6.98
CA ARG A 269 -30.14 -2.99 7.53
C ARG A 269 -31.24 -3.99 7.20
N GLN A 270 -31.21 -4.59 6.02
CA GLN A 270 -32.22 -5.53 5.55
C GLN A 270 -32.06 -6.93 6.15
N HIS A 271 -30.84 -7.44 6.25
CA HIS A 271 -30.55 -8.82 6.64
C HIS A 271 -29.87 -8.94 8.01
N GLY A 272 -29.50 -7.81 8.62
CA GLY A 272 -28.59 -7.79 9.77
C GLY A 272 -27.12 -7.85 9.35
N PRO A 273 -26.19 -7.62 10.31
CA PRO A 273 -24.77 -7.73 10.04
C PRO A 273 -24.40 -9.18 9.71
N ALA A 274 -23.59 -9.38 8.67
CA ALA A 274 -22.95 -10.66 8.41
C ALA A 274 -21.98 -11.01 9.55
N ILE A 275 -21.92 -12.28 9.98
CA ILE A 275 -21.09 -12.72 11.10
C ILE A 275 -20.37 -14.00 10.70
N TRP A 276 -19.06 -14.03 10.94
CA TRP A 276 -18.19 -15.20 10.75
C TRP A 276 -17.54 -15.60 12.06
N GLY A 277 -17.31 -16.90 12.25
CA GLY A 277 -16.72 -17.43 13.47
C GLY A 277 -15.28 -16.95 13.69
N ASN A 278 -14.79 -17.10 14.92
CA ASN A 278 -13.41 -16.75 15.26
C ASN A 278 -12.38 -17.56 14.44
N SER A 279 -12.68 -18.81 14.07
CA SER A 279 -11.85 -19.62 13.18
C SER A 279 -11.76 -19.00 11.79
N ASP A 280 -12.89 -18.51 11.25
CA ASP A 280 -12.93 -17.88 9.93
C ASP A 280 -12.07 -16.63 9.87
N TRP A 281 -12.10 -15.84 10.96
CA TRP A 281 -11.24 -14.66 11.08
C TRP A 281 -9.77 -15.01 11.31
N ARG A 282 -9.46 -16.08 12.05
CA ARG A 282 -8.08 -16.55 12.18
C ARG A 282 -7.51 -16.95 10.82
N ASP A 283 -8.21 -17.82 10.09
CA ASP A 283 -7.80 -18.26 8.75
C ASP A 283 -7.57 -17.05 7.82
N ALA A 284 -8.49 -16.07 7.85
CA ALA A 284 -8.38 -14.87 7.03
C ALA A 284 -7.18 -13.97 7.40
N PHE A 285 -6.76 -13.96 8.67
CA PHE A 285 -5.59 -13.18 9.12
C PHE A 285 -4.28 -13.88 8.81
N ASP A 286 -4.23 -15.21 8.89
CA ASP A 286 -3.03 -15.99 8.56
C ASP A 286 -2.70 -15.95 7.06
N ASP A 287 -3.72 -15.74 6.22
CA ASP A 287 -3.61 -15.67 4.75
C ASP A 287 -3.25 -14.27 4.19
N LEU A 288 -3.30 -13.20 5.02
CA LEU A 288 -3.05 -11.79 4.62
C LEU A 288 -1.68 -11.27 5.08
#